data_AF-A0A9X8VIN7-F1
#
_entry.id   AF-A0A9X8VIN7-F1
#
_cell.length_a   1.000
_cell.length_b   1.000
_cell.length_c   1.000
_cell.angle_alpha   90.00
_cell.angle_beta   90.00
_cell.angle_gamma   90.00
#
_symmetry.space_group_name_H-M   'P 1'
#
loop_
_entity.id
_entity.type
_entity.pdbx_description
1 polymer ?
#
loop_
_entity_poly.entity_id
_entity_poly.type
_entity_poly.pdbx_seq_one_letter_code
_entity_poly.pdbx_strand_id
1 'polypeptide(L)'
;TIDMYERMNGVAEESSNGWNNAGTGHSAFSEMNYTPEKADGTIDISKAVKVNESFEISRQFWSYQVKNNVLKDPKSFINSVPHMSFVWGDDNVNFLRKRYAAL
;
A
#
# COMPACT_ATOMS: atom_id res chain seq x y z
N THR A 1 0.72 6.53 25.27
CA THR A 1 2.02 6.17 24.67
C THR A 1 2.55 7.38 23.95
N ILE A 2 3.86 7.61 23.97
CA ILE A 2 4.51 8.68 23.21
C ILE A 2 5.35 7.98 22.15
N ASP A 3 5.10 8.29 20.88
CA ASP A 3 5.80 7.70 19.74
C ASP A 3 6.73 8.75 19.10
N MET A 4 7.98 8.36 18.85
CA MET A 4 9.03 9.20 18.29
C MET A 4 9.28 8.80 16.83
N TYR A 5 9.35 9.78 15.94
CA TYR A 5 9.61 9.59 14.52
C TYR A 5 10.96 10.23 14.18
N GLU A 6 11.93 9.42 13.77
CA GLU A 6 13.26 9.87 13.36
C GLU A 6 13.27 10.29 11.89
N ARG A 7 14.16 11.24 11.54
CA ARG A 7 14.42 11.68 10.17
C ARG A 7 15.88 11.40 9.82
N MET A 8 16.14 10.84 8.63
CA MET A 8 17.52 10.59 8.15
C MET A 8 18.31 11.88 7.83
N ASN A 9 19.64 11.75 7.77
CA ASN A 9 20.59 12.87 7.66
C ASN A 9 20.59 13.55 6.27
N GLY A 10 20.15 12.85 5.23
CA GLY A 10 20.15 13.31 3.85
C GLY A 10 18.76 13.45 3.22
N VAL A 11 18.74 14.06 2.04
CA VAL A 11 17.51 14.19 1.24
C VAL A 11 17.18 12.82 0.63
N ALA A 12 15.92 12.41 0.74
CA ALA A 12 15.39 11.20 0.13
C ALA A 12 16.11 9.90 0.56
N GLU A 13 16.61 9.82 1.79
CA GLU A 13 17.20 8.57 2.32
C GLU A 13 16.14 7.59 2.85
N GLU A 14 14.93 8.06 3.14
CA GLU A 14 13.76 7.26 3.56
C GLU A 14 12.96 6.75 2.36
N SER A 15 11.62 6.74 2.46
CA SER A 15 10.67 6.24 1.47
C SER A 15 10.72 7.01 0.16
N SER A 16 11.38 8.17 0.07
CA SER A 16 11.55 8.91 -1.18
C SER A 16 12.77 8.47 -1.99
N ASN A 17 13.66 7.64 -1.42
CA ASN A 17 14.80 7.08 -2.17
C ASN A 17 14.29 6.24 -3.34
N GLY A 18 14.85 6.35 -4.54
CA GLY A 18 14.43 5.52 -5.67
C GLY A 18 14.42 4.02 -5.37
N TRP A 19 15.35 3.52 -4.56
CA TRP A 19 15.38 2.10 -4.14
C TRP A 19 14.35 1.73 -3.06
N ASN A 20 13.85 2.70 -2.30
CA ASN A 20 12.85 2.50 -1.25
C ASN A 20 11.43 2.87 -1.69
N ASN A 21 11.30 3.80 -2.65
CA ASN A 21 10.08 4.40 -3.17
C ASN A 21 9.57 3.69 -4.42
N ALA A 22 10.48 3.14 -5.23
CA ALA A 22 10.10 2.56 -6.52
C ALA A 22 9.67 1.11 -6.33
N GLY A 23 8.36 0.91 -6.17
CA GLY A 23 7.71 -0.28 -6.72
C GLY A 23 8.02 -1.60 -6.03
N THR A 24 8.36 -1.60 -4.74
CA THR A 24 8.15 -2.79 -3.91
C THR A 24 6.64 -3.00 -3.85
N GLY A 25 6.12 -3.89 -4.71
CA GLY A 25 4.68 -4.10 -4.86
C GLY A 25 3.98 -4.20 -3.51
N HIS A 26 2.88 -3.47 -3.35
CA HIS A 26 2.04 -3.45 -2.15
C HIS A 26 0.60 -3.78 -2.55
N SER A 27 -0.21 -4.22 -1.60
CA SER A 27 -1.61 -4.61 -1.83
C SER A 27 -2.54 -3.45 -2.18
N ALA A 28 -2.03 -2.21 -2.26
CA ALA A 28 -2.72 -1.02 -2.77
C ALA A 28 -3.97 -0.52 -2.00
N PHE A 29 -4.29 -1.10 -0.84
CA PHE A 29 -5.48 -0.74 -0.07
C PHE A 29 -5.36 0.56 0.71
N SER A 30 -4.17 1.11 0.91
CA SER A 30 -3.96 2.32 1.74
C SER A 30 -3.72 3.59 0.93
N GLU A 31 -3.56 3.46 -0.39
CA GLU A 31 -3.30 4.55 -1.31
C GLU A 31 -4.60 5.27 -1.70
N MET A 32 -4.86 6.41 -1.04
CA MET A 32 -6.08 7.20 -1.25
C MET A 32 -6.20 7.75 -2.68
N ASN A 33 -5.07 8.03 -3.34
CA ASN A 33 -5.03 8.48 -4.74
C ASN A 33 -5.42 7.40 -5.75
N TYR A 34 -5.60 6.14 -5.33
CA TYR A 34 -6.12 5.07 -6.20
C TYR A 34 -7.64 4.96 -6.16
N THR A 35 -8.29 5.72 -5.28
CA THR A 35 -9.73 5.70 -5.08
C THR A 35 -10.35 7.08 -5.21
N PRO A 36 -10.29 7.73 -6.38
CA PRO A 36 -10.84 9.07 -6.55
C PRO A 36 -12.36 9.08 -6.39
N GLU A 37 -12.88 10.17 -5.80
CA GLU A 37 -14.32 10.44 -5.78
C GLU A 37 -14.76 10.98 -7.15
N LYS A 38 -15.83 10.40 -7.69
CA LYS A 38 -16.44 10.81 -8.95
C LYS A 38 -17.36 12.02 -8.75
N ALA A 39 -17.74 12.66 -9.86
CA ALA A 39 -18.66 13.80 -9.82
C ALA A 39 -20.03 13.50 -9.21
N ASP A 40 -20.45 12.22 -9.17
CA ASP A 40 -21.68 11.74 -8.53
C ASP A 40 -21.51 11.41 -7.03
N GLY A 41 -20.31 11.61 -6.48
CA GLY A 41 -19.99 11.35 -5.08
C GLY A 41 -19.65 9.88 -4.74
N THR A 42 -19.60 8.99 -5.74
CA THR A 42 -19.17 7.59 -5.57
C THR A 42 -17.64 7.47 -5.60
N ILE A 43 -17.10 6.43 -4.97
CA ILE A 43 -15.65 6.17 -4.96
C ILE A 43 -15.30 5.13 -6.03
N ASP A 44 -14.37 5.47 -6.94
CA ASP A 44 -13.87 4.50 -7.92
C ASP A 44 -12.79 3.61 -7.30
N ILE A 45 -13.07 2.32 -7.10
CA ILE A 45 -12.09 1.37 -6.53
C ILE A 45 -11.32 0.58 -7.58
N SER A 46 -11.61 0.75 -8.87
CA SER A 46 -11.12 -0.15 -9.94
C SER A 46 -9.60 -0.24 -9.98
N LYS A 47 -8.89 0.87 -9.75
CA LYS A 47 -7.43 0.91 -9.72
C LYS A 47 -6.88 0.16 -8.49
N ALA A 48 -7.46 0.35 -7.32
CA ALA A 48 -7.06 -0.36 -6.10
C ALA A 48 -7.22 -1.88 -6.25
N VAL A 49 -8.37 -2.32 -6.79
CA VAL A 49 -8.64 -3.73 -7.08
C VAL A 49 -7.61 -4.30 -8.05
N LYS A 50 -7.39 -3.64 -9.19
CA LYS A 50 -6.45 -4.11 -10.23
C LYS A 50 -5.01 -4.26 -9.71
N VAL A 51 -4.54 -3.31 -8.90
CA VAL A 51 -3.20 -3.39 -8.31
C VAL A 51 -3.13 -4.52 -7.28
N ASN A 52 -4.15 -4.67 -6.44
CA ASN A 52 -4.22 -5.78 -5.48
C ASN A 52 -4.22 -7.16 -6.19
N GLU A 53 -4.97 -7.31 -7.27
CA GLU A 53 -4.97 -8.55 -8.08
C GLU A 53 -3.58 -8.86 -8.64
N SER A 54 -2.88 -7.84 -9.14
CA SER A 54 -1.51 -7.97 -9.64
C SER A 54 -0.52 -8.37 -8.53
N PHE A 55 -0.74 -7.85 -7.31
CA PHE A 55 0.05 -8.23 -6.14
C PHE A 55 -0.22 -9.69 -5.72
N GLU A 56 -1.48 -10.14 -5.75
CA GLU A 56 -1.83 -11.54 -5.46
C GLU A 56 -1.23 -12.52 -6.47
N ILE A 57 -1.20 -12.19 -7.76
CA ILE A 57 -0.47 -12.98 -8.77
C ILE A 57 1.02 -13.08 -8.43
N SER A 58 1.63 -11.97 -7.99
CA SER A 58 3.03 -11.95 -7.56
C SER A 58 3.26 -12.87 -6.36
N ARG A 59 2.34 -12.88 -5.38
CA ARG A 59 2.37 -13.79 -4.23
C ARG A 59 2.26 -15.26 -4.64
N GLN A 60 1.41 -15.58 -5.60
CA GLN A 60 1.30 -16.94 -6.15
C GLN A 60 2.61 -17.38 -6.80
N PHE A 61 3.23 -16.51 -7.60
CA PHE A 61 4.53 -16.77 -8.21
C PHE A 61 5.61 -17.01 -7.15
N TRP A 62 5.75 -16.13 -6.15
CA TRP A 62 6.74 -16.32 -5.09
C TRP A 62 6.50 -17.59 -4.28
N SER A 63 5.23 -17.92 -3.97
CA SER A 63 4.88 -19.17 -3.30
C SER A 63 5.32 -20.40 -4.11
N TYR A 64 5.12 -20.37 -5.43
CA TYR A 64 5.61 -21.43 -6.32
C TYR A 64 7.15 -21.53 -6.30
N GLN A 65 7.86 -20.41 -6.36
CA GLN A 65 9.33 -20.39 -6.33
C GLN A 65 9.90 -20.93 -5.01
N VAL A 66 9.24 -20.64 -3.88
CA VAL A 66 9.60 -21.18 -2.56
C VAL A 66 9.39 -22.70 -2.53
N LYS A 67 8.26 -23.18 -3.04
CA LYS A 67 7.98 -24.63 -3.14
C LYS A 67 9.01 -25.38 -3.99
N ASN A 68 9.57 -24.72 -5.01
CA ASN A 68 10.58 -25.29 -5.90
C ASN A 68 12.03 -25.00 -5.44
N ASN A 69 12.22 -24.47 -4.23
CA ASN A 69 13.53 -24.20 -3.63
C ASN A 69 14.42 -23.22 -4.44
N VAL A 70 13.81 -22.38 -5.31
CA VAL A 70 14.49 -21.30 -6.04
C VAL A 70 14.64 -20.08 -5.15
N LEU A 71 13.53 -19.64 -4.55
CA LEU A 71 13.54 -18.70 -3.44
C LEU A 71 13.52 -19.49 -2.13
N LYS A 72 14.21 -18.99 -1.11
CA LYS A 72 14.38 -19.71 0.16
C LYS A 72 13.54 -19.09 1.27
N ASP A 73 14.08 -18.08 1.94
CA ASP A 73 13.44 -17.42 3.07
C ASP A 73 12.43 -16.37 2.60
N PRO A 74 11.10 -16.59 2.75
CA PRO A 74 10.11 -15.60 2.36
C PRO A 74 10.24 -14.29 3.12
N LYS A 75 10.72 -14.32 4.38
CA LYS A 75 10.85 -13.11 5.20
C LYS A 75 11.92 -12.15 4.68
N SER A 76 12.84 -12.63 3.84
CA SER A 76 13.85 -11.77 3.23
C SER A 76 13.30 -10.89 2.11
N PHE A 77 12.09 -11.15 1.58
CA PHE A 77 11.56 -10.43 0.42
C PHE A 77 10.06 -10.10 0.48
N ILE A 78 9.29 -10.68 1.40
CA ILE A 78 7.88 -10.32 1.61
C ILE A 78 7.58 -10.18 3.10
N ASN A 79 7.05 -9.00 3.47
CA ASN A 79 6.75 -8.66 4.84
C ASN A 79 5.32 -8.14 4.96
N SER A 80 4.62 -8.56 6.01
CA SER A 80 3.33 -7.96 6.38
C SER A 80 3.64 -6.75 7.25
N VAL A 81 3.20 -5.59 6.81
CA VAL A 81 3.41 -4.31 7.50
C VAL A 81 2.03 -3.68 7.71
N PRO A 82 1.65 -3.33 8.95
CA PRO A 82 0.40 -2.61 9.18
C PRO A 82 0.49 -1.24 8.51
N HIS A 83 -0.58 -0.85 7.81
CA HIS A 83 -0.71 0.46 7.19
C HIS A 83 -1.92 1.18 7.76
N MET A 84 -1.79 2.48 7.98
CA MET A 84 -2.88 3.34 8.42
C MET A 84 -2.97 4.58 7.54
N SER A 85 -4.19 4.93 7.14
CA SER A 85 -4.47 6.23 6.53
C SER A 85 -4.88 7.19 7.64
N PHE A 86 -4.21 8.33 7.74
CA PHE A 86 -4.53 9.38 8.70
C PHE A 86 -4.98 10.64 7.97
N VAL A 87 -6.17 11.12 8.29
CA VAL A 87 -6.78 12.30 7.68
C VAL A 87 -7.44 13.18 8.74
N TRP A 88 -7.58 14.46 8.46
CA TRP A 88 -8.23 15.44 9.32
C TRP A 88 -9.14 16.37 8.52
N GLY A 89 -10.09 17.01 9.21
CA GLY A 89 -11.15 17.83 8.61
C GLY A 89 -12.34 17.00 8.13
N ASP A 90 -13.53 17.58 8.23
CA ASP A 90 -14.79 16.87 8.00
C ASP A 90 -14.87 16.24 6.60
N ASP A 91 -14.44 16.95 5.57
CA ASP A 91 -14.46 16.48 4.18
C ASP A 91 -13.57 15.24 3.98
N ASN A 92 -12.32 15.28 4.46
CA ASN A 92 -11.41 14.15 4.30
C ASN A 92 -11.83 12.94 5.14
N VAL A 93 -12.39 13.17 6.33
CA VAL A 93 -12.94 12.10 7.17
C VAL A 93 -14.15 11.45 6.48
N ASN A 94 -15.03 12.25 5.88
CA ASN A 94 -16.18 11.73 5.12
C ASN A 94 -15.73 10.97 3.87
N PHE A 95 -14.75 11.48 3.12
CA PHE A 95 -14.12 10.76 2.02
C PHE A 95 -13.57 9.40 2.47
N LEU A 96 -12.80 9.36 3.57
CA LEU A 96 -12.22 8.12 4.07
C LEU A 96 -13.30 7.10 4.49
N ARG A 97 -14.42 7.56 5.07
CA ARG A 97 -15.59 6.70 5.38
C ARG A 97 -16.24 6.13 4.11
N LYS A 98 -16.49 6.97 3.10
CA LYS A 98 -17.05 6.52 1.81
C LYS A 98 -16.14 5.49 1.15
N ARG A 99 -14.83 5.76 1.16
CA ARG A 99 -13.80 4.86 0.63
C ARG A 99 -13.79 3.52 1.35
N TYR A 100 -13.86 3.53 2.68
CA TYR A 100 -13.93 2.30 3.47
C TYR A 100 -15.18 1.46 3.13
N ALA A 101 -16.34 2.10 2.93
CA ALA A 101 -17.56 1.38 2.58
C ALA A 101 -17.57 0.84 1.13
N ALA A 102 -16.73 1.39 0.25
CA ALA A 102 -16.64 0.97 -1.15
C ALA A 102 -15.65 -0.18 -1.38
N LEU A 103 -14.68 -0.37 -0.48
CA LEU A 103 -13.68 -1.45 -0.53
C LEU A 103 -14.16 -2.71 0.17
#